data_AF-A0A379FKR4-F1
#
_entry.id   AF-A0A379FKR4-F1
#
_cell.length_a   1.000
_cell.length_b   1.000
_cell.length_c   1.000
_cell.angle_alpha   90.00
_cell.angle_beta   90.00
_cell.angle_gamma   90.00
#
_symmetry.space_group_name_H-M   'P 1'
#
loop_
_entity.id
_entity.type
_entity.pdbx_description
1 polymer ?
#
loop_
_entity_poly.entity_id
_entity_poly.type
_entity_poly.pdbx_seq_one_letter_code
_entity_poly.pdbx_strand_id
1 'polypeptide(L)'
;MISNLLALTERRFDRTLQEQSQLNSIIKQQQQQCMDIRQRILVLATQTTSYEKSEELSRIAFWERQRLKAVVLSEIAQFEFQIETLAVEISKNKILQSEIAKQAFILRNKCEKFRNYLKQQRIARRLKSELQQQNEIEELFVHVSNKSEFK
;
A
#
# COMPACT_ATOMS: atom_id res chain seq x y z
N MET A 1 -27.76 11.28 -1.85
CA MET A 1 -26.52 12.07 -1.68
C MET A 1 -25.46 11.31 -0.88
N ILE A 2 -25.72 10.87 0.36
CA ILE A 2 -24.72 10.17 1.20
C ILE A 2 -24.35 8.77 0.70
N SER A 3 -25.27 8.05 0.04
CA SER A 3 -24.96 6.79 -0.65
C SER A 3 -23.92 6.95 -1.77
N ASN A 4 -23.99 8.05 -2.51
CA ASN A 4 -23.04 8.35 -3.59
C ASN A 4 -21.68 8.74 -3.03
N LEU A 5 -21.66 9.45 -1.90
CA LEU A 5 -20.43 9.77 -1.17
C LEU A 5 -19.75 8.49 -0.65
N LEU A 6 -20.53 7.54 -0.09
CA LEU A 6 -20.02 6.24 0.33
C LEU A 6 -19.35 5.50 -0.84
N ALA A 7 -20.06 5.35 -1.96
CA ALA A 7 -19.52 4.66 -3.15
C ALA A 7 -18.23 5.32 -3.69
N LEU A 8 -18.16 6.66 -3.65
CA LEU A 8 -16.98 7.40 -4.07
C LEU A 8 -15.81 7.20 -3.09
N THR A 9 -16.07 7.18 -1.78
CA THR A 9 -15.03 6.88 -0.78
C THR A 9 -14.55 5.43 -0.83
N GLU A 10 -15.44 4.47 -1.09
CA GLU A 10 -15.08 3.05 -1.27
C GLU A 10 -14.17 2.87 -2.49
N ARG A 11 -14.53 3.47 -3.64
CA ARG A 11 -13.66 3.46 -4.83
C ARG A 11 -12.28 4.08 -4.58
N ARG A 12 -12.22 5.17 -3.80
CA ARG A 12 -10.94 5.79 -3.42
C ARG A 12 -10.13 4.86 -2.51
N PHE A 13 -10.79 4.22 -1.54
CA PHE A 13 -10.16 3.24 -0.66
C PHE A 13 -9.57 2.06 -1.44
N ASP A 14 -10.32 1.50 -2.38
CA ASP A 14 -9.86 0.39 -3.23
C ASP A 14 -8.64 0.78 -4.06
N ARG A 15 -8.62 1.99 -4.64
CA ARG A 15 -7.45 2.52 -5.35
C ARG A 15 -6.23 2.65 -4.43
N THR A 16 -6.42 3.19 -3.23
CA THR A 16 -5.33 3.31 -2.25
C THR A 16 -4.78 1.93 -1.84
N LEU A 17 -5.62 0.91 -1.74
CA LEU A 17 -5.15 -0.47 -1.49
C LEU A 17 -4.37 -1.04 -2.68
N GLN A 18 -4.80 -0.76 -3.92
CA GLN A 18 -4.07 -1.15 -5.12
C GLN A 18 -2.70 -0.47 -5.18
N GLU A 19 -2.63 0.84 -4.95
CA GLU A 19 -1.37 1.59 -4.86
C GLU A 19 -0.45 1.01 -3.78
N GLN A 20 -0.99 0.66 -2.60
CA GLN A 20 -0.22 0.01 -1.55
C GLN A 20 0.36 -1.34 -1.99
N SER A 21 -0.44 -2.15 -2.69
CA SER A 21 0.00 -3.45 -3.18
C SER A 21 1.11 -3.35 -4.23
N GLN A 22 1.00 -2.38 -5.15
CA GLN A 22 2.00 -2.10 -6.18
C GLN A 22 3.31 -1.60 -5.56
N LEU A 23 3.21 -0.70 -4.59
CA LEU A 23 4.38 -0.20 -3.87
C LEU A 23 5.10 -1.33 -3.12
N ASN A 24 4.35 -2.25 -2.51
CA ASN A 24 4.93 -3.42 -1.85
C ASN A 24 5.68 -4.32 -2.84
N SER A 25 5.14 -4.53 -4.05
CA SER A 25 5.85 -5.31 -5.07
C SER A 25 7.14 -4.63 -5.54
N ILE A 26 7.11 -3.30 -5.71
CA ILE A 26 8.30 -2.52 -6.10
C ILE A 26 9.39 -2.65 -5.03
N ILE A 27 9.04 -2.45 -3.74
CA ILE A 27 10.00 -2.59 -2.64
C ILE A 27 10.62 -3.99 -2.62
N LYS A 28 9.80 -5.05 -2.76
CA LYS A 28 10.30 -6.43 -2.81
C LYS A 28 11.26 -6.66 -3.98
N GLN A 29 10.92 -6.14 -5.16
CA GLN A 29 11.77 -6.25 -6.35
C GLN A 29 13.11 -5.54 -6.15
N GLN A 30 13.11 -4.32 -5.61
CA GLN A 30 14.34 -3.58 -5.31
C GLN A 30 15.19 -4.30 -4.25
N GLN A 31 14.56 -4.91 -3.23
CA GLN A 31 15.27 -5.72 -2.24
C GLN A 31 15.92 -6.96 -2.86
N GLN A 32 15.22 -7.63 -3.78
CA GLN A 32 15.78 -8.76 -4.50
C GLN A 32 16.98 -8.33 -5.36
N GLN A 33 16.84 -7.23 -6.10
CA GLN A 33 17.94 -6.66 -6.90
C GLN A 33 19.18 -6.36 -6.03
N CYS A 34 18.99 -5.78 -4.84
CA CYS A 34 20.10 -5.59 -3.89
C CYS A 34 20.77 -6.91 -3.49
N MET A 35 20.00 -7.98 -3.27
CA MET A 35 20.57 -9.29 -2.94
C MET A 35 21.37 -9.87 -4.10
N ASP A 36 20.84 -9.79 -5.32
CA ASP A 36 21.48 -10.29 -6.53
C ASP A 36 22.80 -9.54 -6.80
N ILE A 37 22.80 -8.21 -6.65
CA ILE A 37 24.02 -7.39 -6.78
C ILE A 37 25.04 -7.76 -5.71
N ARG A 38 24.62 -7.96 -4.45
CA ARG A 38 25.54 -8.40 -3.37
C ARG A 38 26.16 -9.76 -3.67
N GLN A 39 25.39 -10.71 -4.19
CA GLN A 39 25.93 -12.00 -4.62
C GLN A 39 26.95 -11.83 -5.75
N ARG A 40 26.68 -10.94 -6.70
CA ARG A 40 27.62 -10.63 -7.78
C ARG A 40 28.92 -10.01 -7.25
N ILE A 41 28.84 -9.07 -6.30
CA ILE A 41 30.01 -8.49 -5.64
C ILE A 41 30.83 -9.59 -4.95
N LEU A 42 30.20 -10.53 -4.24
CA LEU A 42 30.92 -11.64 -3.59
C LEU A 42 31.72 -12.47 -4.61
N VAL A 43 31.13 -12.79 -5.76
CA VAL A 43 31.84 -13.50 -6.84
C VAL A 43 33.03 -12.69 -7.35
N LEU A 44 32.84 -11.40 -7.63
CA LEU A 44 33.92 -10.53 -8.10
C LEU A 44 35.02 -10.36 -7.04
N ALA A 45 34.66 -10.30 -5.76
CA ALA A 45 35.59 -10.23 -4.65
C ALA A 45 36.46 -11.51 -4.57
N THR A 46 35.85 -12.70 -4.75
CA THR A 46 36.63 -13.95 -4.84
C THR A 46 37.57 -13.93 -6.04
N GLN A 47 37.14 -13.40 -7.19
CA GLN A 47 37.99 -13.25 -8.37
C GLN A 47 39.18 -12.31 -8.08
N THR A 48 38.99 -11.21 -7.36
CA THR A 48 40.11 -10.33 -6.97
C THR A 48 41.17 -11.03 -6.13
N THR A 49 40.79 -11.96 -5.24
CA THR A 49 41.77 -12.73 -4.45
C THR A 49 42.62 -13.67 -5.29
N SER A 50 42.10 -14.16 -6.43
CA SER A 50 42.88 -14.98 -7.38
C SER A 50 43.97 -14.18 -8.09
N TYR A 51 43.82 -12.85 -8.16
CA TYR A 51 44.83 -11.96 -8.70
C TYR A 51 45.97 -11.67 -7.72
N GLU A 52 45.82 -11.98 -6.43
CA GLU A 52 46.83 -11.69 -5.40
C GLU A 52 47.80 -12.85 -5.13
N LYS A 53 47.43 -14.10 -5.47
CA LYS A 53 48.11 -15.31 -5.01
C LYS A 53 49.23 -15.86 -5.90
N SER A 54 49.65 -15.14 -6.94
CA SER A 54 50.52 -15.71 -7.97
C SER A 54 51.93 -15.14 -7.91
N GLU A 55 52.91 -16.04 -7.84
CA GLU A 55 54.30 -15.75 -8.16
C GLU A 55 54.40 -15.52 -9.67
N GLU A 56 54.73 -14.29 -10.08
CA GLU A 56 54.80 -13.94 -11.48
C GLU A 56 56.23 -13.95 -11.97
N LEU A 57 56.46 -14.74 -13.01
CA LEU A 57 57.78 -14.94 -13.60
C LEU A 57 58.19 -13.80 -14.55
N SER A 58 57.26 -12.91 -14.95
CA SER A 58 57.55 -11.79 -15.87
C SER A 58 56.84 -10.48 -15.49
N ARG A 59 57.52 -9.36 -15.77
CA ARG A 59 56.98 -8.01 -15.52
C ARG A 59 55.71 -7.70 -16.33
N ILE A 60 55.59 -8.22 -17.55
CA ILE A 60 54.41 -7.96 -18.39
C ILE A 60 53.18 -8.66 -17.81
N ALA A 61 53.33 -9.91 -17.33
CA ALA A 61 52.25 -10.64 -16.67
C ALA A 61 51.75 -9.92 -15.42
N PHE A 62 52.66 -9.31 -14.64
CA PHE A 62 52.31 -8.49 -13.48
C PHE A 62 51.40 -7.32 -13.82
N TRP A 63 51.80 -6.48 -14.78
CA TRP A 63 51.02 -5.29 -15.11
C TRP A 63 49.66 -5.64 -15.72
N GLU A 64 49.60 -6.69 -16.55
CA GLU A 64 48.32 -7.13 -17.11
C GLU A 64 47.36 -7.62 -16.02
N ARG A 65 47.87 -8.31 -15.00
CA ARG A 65 47.05 -8.75 -13.88
C ARG A 65 46.58 -7.60 -13.00
N GLN A 66 47.45 -6.62 -12.73
CA GLN A 66 47.03 -5.42 -12.01
C GLN A 66 45.96 -4.65 -12.77
N ARG A 67 46.06 -4.60 -14.12
CA ARG A 67 45.02 -4.02 -14.99
C ARG A 67 43.70 -4.76 -14.84
N LEU A 68 43.69 -6.10 -14.92
CA LEU A 68 42.49 -6.91 -14.75
C LEU A 68 41.88 -6.77 -13.34
N LYS A 69 42.72 -6.75 -12.30
CA LYS A 69 42.28 -6.51 -10.92
C LYS A 69 41.62 -5.14 -10.77
N ALA A 70 42.21 -4.09 -11.33
CA ALA A 70 41.65 -2.74 -11.29
C ALA A 70 40.29 -2.65 -11.99
N VAL A 71 40.13 -3.35 -13.13
CA VAL A 71 38.82 -3.44 -13.80
C VAL A 71 37.78 -4.08 -12.89
N VAL A 72 38.08 -5.23 -12.29
CA VAL A 72 37.14 -5.91 -11.39
C VAL A 72 36.81 -5.07 -10.15
N LEU A 73 37.78 -4.36 -9.58
CA LEU A 73 37.54 -3.43 -8.47
C LEU A 73 36.65 -2.24 -8.88
N SER A 74 36.81 -1.73 -10.10
CA SER A 74 35.92 -0.67 -10.62
C SER A 74 34.48 -1.16 -10.80
N GLU A 75 34.29 -2.41 -11.25
CA GLU A 75 32.95 -3.03 -11.33
C GLU A 75 32.32 -3.21 -9.95
N ILE A 76 33.09 -3.65 -8.95
CA ILE A 76 32.62 -3.75 -7.56
C ILE A 76 32.16 -2.38 -7.05
N ALA A 77 32.97 -1.34 -7.22
CA ALA A 77 32.62 0.01 -6.79
C ALA A 77 31.34 0.52 -7.46
N GLN A 78 31.14 0.23 -8.76
CA GLN A 78 29.91 0.56 -9.46
C GLN A 78 28.69 -0.15 -8.87
N PHE A 79 28.82 -1.44 -8.54
CA PHE A 79 27.75 -2.20 -7.89
C PHE A 79 27.45 -1.71 -6.47
N GLU A 80 28.46 -1.30 -5.70
CA GLU A 80 28.26 -0.70 -4.38
C GLU A 80 27.47 0.61 -4.47
N PHE A 81 27.82 1.48 -5.42
CA PHE A 81 27.06 2.71 -5.69
C PHE A 81 25.60 2.43 -6.09
N GLN A 82 25.36 1.37 -6.88
CA GLN A 82 24.00 0.95 -7.23
C GLN A 82 23.22 0.48 -5.99
N ILE A 83 23.84 -0.27 -5.08
CA ILE A 83 23.21 -0.69 -3.82
C ILE A 83 22.83 0.53 -2.98
N GLU A 84 23.72 1.53 -2.86
CA GLU A 84 23.42 2.75 -2.11
C GLU A 84 22.24 3.51 -2.72
N THR A 85 22.21 3.63 -4.04
CA THR A 85 21.09 4.26 -4.76
C THR A 85 19.78 3.54 -4.50
N LEU A 86 19.76 2.21 -4.63
CA LEU A 86 18.58 1.38 -4.34
C LEU A 86 18.17 1.48 -2.86
N ALA A 87 19.11 1.57 -1.93
CA ALA A 87 18.81 1.72 -0.50
C ALA A 87 18.08 3.04 -0.22
N VAL A 88 18.50 4.13 -0.87
CA VAL A 88 17.82 5.43 -0.80
C VAL A 88 16.40 5.33 -1.36
N GLU A 89 16.22 4.69 -2.52
CA GLU A 89 14.89 4.49 -3.11
C GLU A 89 13.97 3.64 -2.23
N ILE A 90 14.46 2.53 -1.68
CA ILE A 90 13.72 1.69 -0.74
C ILE A 90 13.28 2.51 0.47
N SER A 91 14.14 3.37 1.00
CA SER A 91 13.80 4.23 2.14
C SER A 91 12.67 5.22 1.82
N LYS A 92 12.72 5.86 0.64
CA LYS A 92 11.66 6.75 0.14
C LYS A 92 10.34 5.99 -0.03
N ASN A 93 10.40 4.80 -0.63
CA ASN A 93 9.23 3.95 -0.84
C ASN A 93 8.61 3.48 0.48
N LYS A 94 9.40 3.21 1.53
CA LYS A 94 8.89 2.89 2.87
C LYS A 94 8.17 4.06 3.54
N ILE A 95 8.66 5.29 3.34
CA ILE A 95 7.97 6.49 3.85
C ILE A 95 6.61 6.61 3.17
N LEU A 96 6.58 6.54 1.83
CA LEU A 96 5.35 6.58 1.05
C LEU A 96 4.35 5.47 1.45
N GLN A 97 4.85 4.26 1.71
CA GLN A 97 4.04 3.14 2.20
C GLN A 97 3.32 3.48 3.51
N SER A 98 4.01 4.16 4.43
CA SER A 98 3.42 4.59 5.70
C SER A 98 2.32 5.65 5.51
N GLU A 99 2.49 6.54 4.54
CA GLU A 99 1.52 7.60 4.21
C GLU A 99 0.27 7.01 3.56
N ILE A 100 0.45 6.12 2.60
CA ILE A 100 -0.65 5.37 1.95
C ILE A 100 -1.42 4.56 2.99
N ALA A 101 -0.73 3.90 3.92
CA ALA A 101 -1.39 3.14 5.00
C ALA A 101 -2.24 4.05 5.90
N LYS A 102 -1.74 5.24 6.28
CA LYS A 102 -2.52 6.23 7.03
C LYS A 102 -3.75 6.69 6.25
N GLN A 103 -3.58 6.96 4.96
CA GLN A 103 -4.68 7.38 4.10
C GLN A 103 -5.75 6.29 3.95
N ALA A 104 -5.33 5.03 3.78
CA ALA A 104 -6.23 3.88 3.72
C ALA A 104 -7.04 3.76 5.02
N PHE A 105 -6.39 3.92 6.18
CA PHE A 105 -7.07 3.90 7.48
C PHE A 105 -8.12 5.01 7.61
N ILE A 106 -7.79 6.24 7.19
CA ILE A 106 -8.74 7.37 7.20
C ILE A 106 -9.94 7.08 6.30
N LEU A 107 -9.70 6.56 5.09
CA LEU A 107 -10.76 6.24 4.13
C LEU A 107 -11.65 5.11 4.64
N ARG A 108 -11.08 4.07 5.24
CA ARG A 108 -11.83 2.99 5.91
C ARG A 108 -12.78 3.54 6.97
N ASN A 109 -12.27 4.40 7.86
CA ASN A 109 -13.07 5.00 8.92
C ASN A 109 -14.20 5.89 8.37
N LYS A 110 -13.94 6.62 7.28
CA LYS A 110 -14.98 7.41 6.59
C LYS A 110 -16.07 6.52 6.01
N CYS A 111 -15.69 5.42 5.35
CA CYS A 111 -16.65 4.44 4.82
C CYS A 111 -17.53 3.87 5.94
N GLU A 112 -16.93 3.48 7.07
CA GLU A 112 -17.66 2.96 8.22
C GLU A 112 -18.64 3.98 8.81
N LYS A 113 -18.22 5.24 8.98
CA LYS A 113 -19.10 6.33 9.42
C LYS A 113 -20.29 6.52 8.48
N PHE A 114 -20.08 6.50 7.17
CA PHE A 114 -21.17 6.62 6.20
C PHE A 114 -22.12 5.42 6.24
N ARG A 115 -21.59 4.19 6.37
CA ARG A 115 -22.42 2.98 6.52
C ARG A 115 -23.29 3.05 7.77
N ASN A 116 -22.71 3.46 8.90
CA ASN A 116 -23.43 3.62 10.16
C ASN A 116 -24.52 4.70 10.06
N TYR A 117 -24.20 5.85 9.48
CA TYR A 117 -25.17 6.91 9.24
C TYR A 117 -26.35 6.43 8.37
N LEU A 118 -26.06 5.74 7.26
CA LEU A 118 -27.12 5.22 6.37
C LEU A 118 -27.98 4.18 7.08
N LYS A 119 -27.40 3.34 7.94
CA LYS A 119 -28.13 2.38 8.77
C LYS A 119 -29.08 3.10 9.74
N GLN A 120 -28.60 4.11 10.45
CA GLN A 120 -29.41 4.93 11.36
C GLN A 120 -30.54 5.65 10.62
N GLN A 121 -30.24 6.24 9.45
CA GLN A 121 -31.25 6.92 8.63
C GLN A 121 -32.37 5.97 8.18
N ARG A 122 -32.03 4.72 7.80
CA ARG A 122 -33.04 3.71 7.45
C ARG A 122 -33.94 3.36 8.64
N ILE A 123 -33.35 3.18 9.82
CA ILE A 123 -34.11 2.89 11.05
C ILE A 123 -35.05 4.06 11.39
N ALA A 124 -34.56 5.30 11.38
CA ALA A 124 -35.36 6.47 11.68
C ALA A 124 -36.54 6.65 10.71
N ARG A 125 -36.34 6.38 9.41
CA ARG A 125 -37.42 6.41 8.41
C ARG A 125 -38.48 5.34 8.69
N ARG A 126 -38.05 4.13 9.05
CA ARG A 126 -38.96 3.03 9.39
C ARG A 126 -39.81 3.37 10.61
N LEU A 127 -39.18 3.82 11.70
CA LEU A 127 -39.89 4.23 12.91
C LEU A 127 -40.87 5.37 12.66
N LYS A 128 -40.49 6.36 11.84
CA LYS A 128 -41.40 7.44 11.44
C LYS A 128 -42.63 6.93 10.69
N SER A 129 -42.44 5.99 9.75
CA SER A 129 -43.54 5.38 9.01
C SER A 129 -44.46 4.54 9.91
N GLU A 130 -43.88 3.78 10.84
CA GLU A 130 -44.64 2.98 11.81
C GLU A 130 -45.48 3.88 12.73
N LEU A 131 -44.90 5.01 13.20
CA LEU A 131 -45.63 5.99 14.02
C LEU A 131 -46.75 6.69 13.23
N GLN A 132 -46.52 7.01 11.95
CA GLN A 132 -47.57 7.55 11.09
C GLN A 132 -48.73 6.57 10.92
N GLN A 133 -48.44 5.28 10.71
CA GLN A 133 -49.46 4.24 10.61
C GLN A 133 -50.24 4.06 11.92
N GLN A 134 -49.57 4.13 13.07
CA GLN A 134 -50.23 4.08 14.38
C GLN A 134 -51.19 5.25 14.57
N ASN A 135 -50.77 6.48 14.26
CA ASN A 135 -51.62 7.66 14.34
C ASN A 135 -52.83 7.56 13.40
N GLU A 136 -52.64 7.11 12.16
CA GLU A 136 -53.74 6.90 11.20
C GLU A 136 -54.75 5.87 11.73
N ILE A 137 -54.28 4.78 12.32
CA ILE A 137 -55.13 3.76 12.95
C ILE A 137 -55.91 4.35 14.12
N GLU A 138 -55.26 5.11 15.01
CA GLU A 138 -55.90 5.77 16.15
C GLU A 138 -56.98 6.78 15.69
N GLU A 139 -56.68 7.61 14.70
CA GLU A 139 -57.66 8.55 14.11
C GLU A 139 -58.88 7.80 13.55
N LEU A 140 -58.67 6.70 12.82
CA LEU A 140 -59.76 5.87 12.31
C LEU A 140 -60.62 5.28 13.45
N PHE A 141 -60.01 4.83 14.55
CA PHE A 141 -60.73 4.34 15.72
C PHE A 141 -61.57 5.43 16.39
N VAL A 142 -61.04 6.66 16.51
CA VAL A 142 -61.80 7.81 17.04
C VAL A 142 -62.99 8.15 16.14
N HIS A 143 -62.80 8.16 14.81
CA HIS A 143 -63.88 8.46 13.86
C HIS A 143 -64.95 7.37 13.78
N VAL A 144 -64.60 6.09 13.96
CA VAL A 144 -65.57 4.98 14.03
C VAL A 144 -66.37 5.07 15.33
N SER A 145 -65.71 5.31 16.46
CA SER A 145 -66.35 5.44 17.78
C SER A 145 -67.33 6.63 17.82
N ASN A 146 -66.95 7.78 17.25
CA ASN A 146 -67.83 8.94 17.16
C ASN A 146 -69.04 8.69 16.25
N LYS A 147 -68.92 7.90 15.18
CA LYS A 147 -70.08 7.57 14.32
C LYS A 147 -71.07 6.60 14.98
N SER A 148 -70.64 5.78 15.92
CA SER A 148 -71.51 4.89 16.69
C SER A 148 -72.27 5.57 17.83
N GLU A 149 -71.83 6.74 18.29
CA GLU A 149 -72.51 7.53 19.34
C GLU A 149 -73.67 8.39 18.81
N PHE A 150 -73.78 8.59 17.48
CA PHE A 150 -74.86 9.35 16.82
C PHE A 150 -75.96 8.47 16.20
N LYS A 151 -76.10 7.21 16.63
CA LYS A 151 -77.22 6.32 16.31
C LYS A 151 -77.94 5.91 17.58
#